data_AF-A0A7Y2G0F4-F1
#
_entry.id   AF-A0A7Y2G0F4-F1
#
_cell.length_a   1.000
_cell.length_b   1.000
_cell.length_c   1.000
_cell.angle_alpha   90.00
_cell.angle_beta   90.00
_cell.angle_gamma   90.00
#
_symmetry.space_group_name_H-M   'P 1'
#
loop_
_entity.id
_entity.type
_entity.pdbx_description
1 polymer ?
#
loop_
_entity_poly.entity_id
_entity_poly.type
_entity_poly.pdbx_seq_one_letter_code
_entity_poly.pdbx_strand_id
1 'polypeptide(L)'
;MAVTPQEIRQIVREENRVLLERYAELRQLMSVADVAKTLAVSVRTVETIIRNGELRPLWVRGQRRFHPDSIDAYLRTRSEAN
;
A
#
# COMPACT_ATOMS: atom_id res chain seq x y z
N MET A 1 39.10 -14.68 -3.91
CA MET A 1 39.03 -13.37 -3.23
C MET A 1 38.13 -13.54 -2.02
N ALA A 2 38.63 -13.26 -0.81
CA ALA A 2 37.84 -13.31 0.41
C ALA A 2 37.08 -11.99 0.58
N VAL A 3 35.76 -12.05 0.78
CA VAL A 3 34.93 -10.86 1.02
C VAL A 3 35.36 -10.24 2.34
N THR A 4 35.69 -8.95 2.33
CA THR A 4 36.17 -8.26 3.53
C THR A 4 35.02 -8.01 4.52
N PRO A 5 35.29 -7.93 5.84
CA PRO A 5 34.29 -7.55 6.83
C PRO A 5 33.66 -6.16 6.61
N GLN A 6 34.25 -5.32 5.77
CA GLN A 6 33.69 -4.03 5.36
C GLN A 6 32.70 -4.18 4.21
N GLU A 7 33.01 -5.00 3.20
CA GLU A 7 32.08 -5.34 2.12
C GLU A 7 30.85 -6.10 2.65
N ILE A 8 31.02 -7.05 3.57
CA ILE A 8 29.90 -7.75 4.23
C ILE A 8 28.97 -6.75 4.92
N ARG A 9 29.52 -5.73 5.59
CA ARG A 9 28.72 -4.69 6.26
C ARG A 9 27.97 -3.79 5.29
N GLN A 10 28.56 -3.49 4.13
CA GLN A 10 27.87 -2.71 3.09
C GLN A 10 26.75 -3.50 2.42
N ILE A 11 26.99 -4.78 2.10
CA ILE A 11 25.97 -5.68 1.53
C ILE A 11 24.79 -5.81 2.49
N VAL A 12 25.05 -6.13 3.76
CA VAL A 12 23.99 -6.29 4.78
C VAL A 12 23.22 -4.98 5.01
N ARG A 13 23.86 -3.81 4.89
CA ARG A 13 23.17 -2.51 5.01
C ARG A 13 22.22 -2.27 3.84
N GLU A 14 22.67 -2.53 2.62
CA GLU A 14 21.85 -2.30 1.43
C GLU A 14 20.66 -3.27 1.38
N GLU A 15 20.89 -4.55 1.68
CA GLU A 15 19.80 -5.54 1.77
C GLU A 15 18.78 -5.18 2.86
N ASN A 16 19.24 -4.73 4.03
CA ASN A 16 18.33 -4.27 5.07
C ASN A 16 17.54 -3.03 4.66
N ARG A 17 18.11 -2.11 3.87
CA ARG A 17 17.38 -0.93 3.37
C ARG A 17 16.23 -1.35 2.46
N VAL A 18 16.51 -2.20 1.48
CA VAL A 18 15.50 -2.73 0.54
C VAL A 18 14.40 -3.49 1.29
N LEU A 19 14.76 -4.30 2.29
CA LEU A 19 13.78 -5.00 3.12
C LEU A 19 12.93 -4.02 3.93
N LEU A 20 13.52 -3.00 4.54
CA LEU A 20 12.79 -2.01 5.33
C LEU A 20 11.83 -1.18 4.48
N GLU A 21 12.23 -0.77 3.28
CA GLU A 21 11.36 -0.09 2.31
C GLU A 21 10.16 -0.97 1.96
N ARG A 22 10.41 -2.24 1.61
CA ARG A 22 9.35 -3.21 1.27
C ARG A 22 8.44 -3.53 2.47
N TYR A 23 8.99 -3.60 3.68
CA TYR A 23 8.20 -3.77 4.90
C TYR A 23 7.38 -2.52 5.25
N ALA A 24 7.90 -1.31 4.99
CA ALA A 24 7.16 -0.07 5.17
C ALA A 24 5.97 0.00 4.19
N GLU A 25 6.18 -0.35 2.93
CA GLU A 25 5.11 -0.46 1.92
C GLU A 25 4.01 -1.44 2.36
N LEU A 26 4.39 -2.59 2.90
CA LEU A 26 3.43 -3.59 3.41
C LEU A 26 2.70 -3.13 4.69
N ARG A 27 3.37 -2.38 5.57
CA ARG A 27 2.76 -1.83 6.79
C ARG A 27 1.77 -0.70 6.49
N GLN A 28 1.90 -0.04 5.34
CA GLN A 28 1.01 1.05 4.94
C GLN A 28 -0.25 0.59 4.21
N LEU A 29 -0.41 -0.72 4.00
CA LEU A 29 -1.59 -1.28 3.35
C LEU A 29 -2.87 -1.06 4.19
N MET A 30 -3.74 -0.21 3.66
CA MET A 30 -4.98 0.20 4.32
C MET A 30 -6.02 -0.92 4.27
N SER A 31 -6.78 -1.11 5.35
CA SER A 31 -7.95 -1.98 5.33
C SER A 31 -9.13 -1.29 4.67
N VAL A 32 -10.18 -2.04 4.33
CA VAL A 32 -11.46 -1.47 3.85
C VAL A 32 -12.01 -0.42 4.82
N ALA A 33 -11.87 -0.64 6.13
CA ALA A 33 -12.34 0.30 7.16
C ALA A 33 -11.52 1.60 7.19
N ASP A 34 -10.21 1.51 6.98
CA ASP A 34 -9.35 2.69 6.90
C ASP A 34 -9.67 3.50 5.64
N VAL A 35 -9.85 2.82 4.51
CA VAL A 35 -10.28 3.47 3.25
C VAL A 35 -11.63 4.16 3.42
N ALA A 36 -12.59 3.53 4.10
CA ALA A 36 -13.90 4.13 4.37
C ALA A 36 -13.77 5.44 5.18
N LYS A 37 -12.89 5.46 6.19
CA LYS A 37 -12.59 6.66 6.97
C LYS A 37 -11.93 7.74 6.12
N THR A 38 -10.91 7.39 5.34
CA THR A 38 -10.17 8.34 4.50
C THR A 38 -11.06 8.96 3.42
N LEU A 39 -11.94 8.16 2.81
CA LEU A 39 -12.89 8.64 1.81
C LEU A 39 -14.14 9.30 2.42
N ALA A 40 -14.27 9.31 3.76
CA ALA A 40 -15.44 9.76 4.49
C ALA A 40 -16.77 9.13 3.99
N VAL A 41 -16.75 7.84 3.66
CA VAL A 41 -17.92 7.08 3.20
C VAL A 41 -18.15 5.83 4.03
N SER A 42 -19.31 5.19 3.84
CA SER A 42 -19.58 3.90 4.47
C SER A 42 -18.73 2.78 3.88
N VAL A 43 -18.44 1.73 4.67
CA VAL A 43 -17.79 0.50 4.17
C VAL A 43 -18.56 -0.11 3.00
N ARG A 44 -19.90 -0.03 3.03
CA ARG A 44 -20.74 -0.51 1.93
C ARG A 44 -20.51 0.27 0.65
N THR A 45 -20.29 1.58 0.75
CA THR A 45 -19.92 2.42 -0.40
C THR A 45 -18.56 2.00 -0.94
N VAL A 46 -17.57 1.73 -0.09
CA VAL A 46 -16.26 1.21 -0.53
C VAL A 46 -16.42 -0.11 -1.28
N GLU A 47 -17.24 -1.05 -0.78
CA GLU A 47 -17.53 -2.30 -1.48
C GLU A 47 -18.21 -2.10 -2.85
N THR A 48 -19.04 -1.06 -2.99
CA THR A 48 -19.60 -0.68 -4.30
C THR A 48 -18.53 -0.14 -5.23
N ILE A 49 -17.65 0.74 -4.76
CA ILE A 49 -16.53 1.30 -5.54
C ILE A 49 -15.61 0.17 -6.04
N ILE A 50 -15.32 -0.82 -5.19
CA ILE A 50 -14.55 -2.02 -5.58
C ILE A 50 -15.30 -2.82 -6.66
N ARG A 51 -16.60 -3.05 -6.48
CA ARG A 51 -17.43 -3.81 -7.42
C ARG A 51 -17.52 -3.14 -8.79
N ASN A 52 -17.56 -1.82 -8.81
CA ASN A 52 -17.55 -1.01 -10.03
C ASN A 52 -16.18 -0.98 -10.72
N GLY A 53 -15.13 -1.49 -10.06
CA GLY A 53 -13.76 -1.52 -10.58
C GLY A 53 -13.00 -0.20 -10.44
N GLU A 54 -13.58 0.78 -9.73
CA GLU A 54 -13.00 2.10 -9.49
C GLU A 54 -11.82 2.05 -8.49
N LEU A 55 -11.84 1.08 -7.56
CA LEU A 55 -10.72 0.76 -6.68
C LEU A 55 -10.38 -0.73 -6.78
N ARG A 56 -9.08 -1.04 -6.83
CA ARG A 56 -8.57 -2.41 -6.94
C ARG A 56 -7.82 -2.81 -5.67
N PRO A 57 -8.43 -3.65 -4.80
CA PRO A 57 -7.72 -4.17 -3.63
C PRO A 57 -6.71 -5.24 -4.01
N LEU A 58 -5.66 -5.32 -3.22
CA LEU A 58 -4.80 -6.49 -3.11
C LEU A 58 -5.38 -7.48 -2.10
N TRP A 59 -5.26 -8.77 -2.39
CA TRP A 59 -5.59 -9.83 -1.45
C TRP A 59 -4.34 -10.23 -0.67
N VAL A 60 -4.33 -9.93 0.62
CA VAL A 60 -3.21 -10.26 1.52
C VAL A 60 -3.77 -11.02 2.71
N ARG A 61 -3.34 -12.28 2.89
CA ARG A 61 -3.78 -13.16 3.99
C ARG A 61 -5.31 -13.25 4.13
N GLY A 62 -6.02 -13.37 3.01
CA GLY A 62 -7.48 -13.48 2.98
C GLY A 62 -8.24 -12.17 3.26
N GLN A 63 -7.53 -11.04 3.34
CA GLN A 63 -8.12 -9.72 3.56
C GLN A 63 -7.82 -8.78 2.40
N ARG A 64 -8.76 -7.88 2.10
CA ARG A 64 -8.57 -6.81 1.11
C ARG A 64 -7.73 -5.70 1.72
N ARG A 65 -6.73 -5.29 0.96
CA ARG A 65 -5.75 -4.27 1.31
C ARG A 65 -5.57 -3.29 0.17
N PHE A 66 -5.33 -2.03 0.50
CA PHE A 66 -5.17 -0.96 -0.48
C PHE A 66 -3.85 -0.25 -0.26
N HIS A 67 -3.16 0.06 -1.35
CA HIS A 67 -2.06 1.01 -1.28
C HIS A 67 -2.63 2.42 -1.06
N PRO A 68 -2.05 3.20 -0.12
CA PRO A 68 -2.44 4.59 0.09
C PRO A 68 -2.42 5.41 -1.21
N ASP A 69 -1.39 5.21 -2.05
CA ASP A 69 -1.24 5.92 -3.33
C ASP A 69 -2.43 5.72 -4.28
N SER A 70 -3.05 4.53 -4.26
CA SER A 70 -4.23 4.23 -5.05
C SER A 70 -5.48 4.97 -4.54
N ILE A 71 -5.58 5.17 -3.22
CA ILE A 71 -6.67 5.93 -2.61
C ILE A 71 -6.49 7.43 -2.89
N ASP A 72 -5.27 7.94 -2.79
CA ASP A 72 -4.95 9.32 -3.13
C ASP A 72 -5.19 9.62 -4.61
N ALA A 73 -4.82 8.69 -5.50
CA ALA A 73 -5.12 8.80 -6.93
C ALA A 73 -6.63 8.85 -7.18
N TYR A 74 -7.41 7.99 -6.53
CA TYR A 74 -8.87 7.99 -6.63
C TYR A 74 -9.49 9.31 -6.15
N LEU A 75 -9.00 9.86 -5.03
CA LEU A 75 -9.45 11.17 -4.52
C LEU A 75 -9.20 12.30 -5.52
N ARG A 76 -8.02 12.33 -6.15
CA ARG A 76 -7.69 13.32 -7.19
C ARG A 76 -8.65 13.21 -8.37
N THR A 77 -8.82 12.02 -8.94
CA THR A 77 -9.75 11.80 -10.07
C THR A 77 -11.18 12.22 -9.73
N ARG A 78 -11.64 11.95 -8.51
CA ARG A 78 -12.99 12.33 -8.07
C ARG A 78 -13.15 13.83 -7.87
N SER A 79 -12.09 14.53 -7.46
CA SER A 79 -12.10 15.99 -7.33
C SER A 79 -12.11 16.72 -8.67
N GLU A 80 -11.53 16.13 -9.72
CA GLU A 80 -11.49 16.71 -11.07
C GLU A 80 -12.80 16.48 -11.86
N ALA A 81 -13.59 15.48 -11.47
CA ALA A 81 -14.84 15.12 -12.13
C ALA A 81 -16.07 15.92 -11.63
N ASN A 82 -15.88 16.84 -10.69
CA ASN A 82 -16.94 17.55 -9.96
C ASN A 82 -16.79 19.06 -10.09
#